data_AF-A0A1H3J6D2-F1
#
_entry.id   AF-A0A1H3J6D2-F1
#
_cell.length_a   1.000
_cell.length_b   1.000
_cell.length_c   1.000
_cell.angle_alpha   90.00
_cell.angle_beta   90.00
_cell.angle_gamma   90.00
#
_symmetry.space_group_name_H-M   'P 1'
#
loop_
_entity.id
_entity.type
_entity.pdbx_description
1 polymer ?
#
loop_
_entity_poly.entity_id
_entity_poly.type
_entity_poly.pdbx_seq_one_letter_code
_entity_poly.pdbx_strand_id
1 'polypeptide(L)'
;MKKAFSLFMFVSSIVTLLCGCTNSDHDLGIEKTQKVEVSSAENPNSILKIFNEQDEVTEFVNRMKVDQWKISDVSPNLDANKVYKLYQADTITLGESNNRERKLNQTAEIVTYKKSPYITFRTNHLSFDFKIPKDVEEYLSN
;
A
#
# COMPACT_ATOMS: atom_id res chain seq x y z
N MET A 1 54.72 -10.41 17.62
CA MET A 1 53.71 -10.47 16.53
C MET A 1 52.42 -11.21 16.95
N LYS A 2 51.86 -10.93 18.14
CA LYS A 2 50.61 -11.56 18.61
C LYS A 2 49.50 -10.55 18.94
N LYS A 3 49.85 -9.27 19.09
CA LYS A 3 48.92 -8.19 19.47
C LYS A 3 48.30 -7.47 18.26
N ALA A 4 48.93 -7.53 17.09
CA ALA A 4 48.40 -6.91 15.86
C ALA A 4 47.33 -7.77 15.17
N PHE A 5 47.41 -9.10 15.31
CA PHE A 5 46.47 -10.02 14.64
C PHE A 5 45.08 -10.03 15.30
N SER A 6 45.03 -9.77 16.62
CA SER A 6 43.77 -9.73 17.36
C SER A 6 42.93 -8.48 17.06
N LEU A 7 43.52 -7.39 16.60
CA LEU A 7 42.77 -6.16 16.28
C LEU A 7 42.09 -6.24 14.91
N PHE A 8 42.66 -7.00 13.96
CA PHE A 8 42.15 -7.11 12.60
C PHE A 8 40.86 -7.95 12.51
N MET A 9 40.66 -8.93 13.40
CA MET A 9 39.43 -9.74 13.44
C MET A 9 38.21 -8.97 13.97
N PHE A 10 38.38 -7.96 14.83
CA PHE A 10 37.25 -7.20 15.36
C PHE A 10 36.70 -6.16 14.38
N VAL A 11 37.54 -5.60 13.49
CA VAL A 11 37.10 -4.58 12.53
C VAL A 11 36.34 -5.22 11.36
N SER A 12 36.65 -6.46 10.99
CA SER A 12 35.97 -7.16 9.87
C SER A 12 34.53 -7.58 10.18
N SER A 13 34.18 -7.77 11.46
CA SER A 13 32.83 -8.25 11.83
C SER A 13 31.76 -7.16 11.78
N ILE A 14 32.15 -5.88 11.77
CA ILE A 14 31.21 -4.75 11.77
C ILE A 14 30.73 -4.44 10.34
N VAL A 15 31.54 -4.76 9.31
CA VAL A 15 31.23 -4.42 7.91
C VAL A 15 30.19 -5.36 7.29
N THR A 16 30.05 -6.59 7.78
CA THR A 16 29.09 -7.56 7.24
C THR A 16 27.68 -7.40 7.80
N LEU A 17 27.46 -6.53 8.81
CA LEU A 17 26.13 -6.35 9.42
C LEU A 17 25.22 -5.36 8.67
N LEU A 18 25.76 -4.61 7.71
CA LEU A 18 25.03 -3.57 6.95
C LEU A 18 24.55 -4.02 5.58
N CYS A 19 24.80 -5.27 5.19
CA CYS A 19 24.20 -5.86 4.00
C CYS A 19 22.82 -6.44 4.34
N GLY A 20 21.92 -5.59 4.86
CA GLY A 20 20.50 -5.89 4.88
C GLY A 20 20.02 -5.93 3.44
N CYS A 21 19.53 -7.08 2.97
CA CYS A 21 18.89 -7.21 1.68
C CYS A 21 17.82 -6.13 1.54
N THR A 22 18.00 -5.18 0.63
CA THR A 22 17.00 -4.19 0.26
C THR A 22 15.93 -4.86 -0.60
N ASN A 23 15.18 -5.79 -0.02
CA ASN A 23 13.89 -6.15 -0.58
C ASN A 23 12.97 -5.02 -0.17
N SER A 24 12.60 -4.18 -1.14
CA SER A 24 11.68 -3.07 -0.95
C SER A 24 10.25 -3.57 -0.77
N ASP A 25 10.03 -4.40 0.25
CA ASP A 25 8.70 -4.80 0.70
C ASP A 25 8.09 -3.58 1.38
N HIS A 26 7.42 -2.75 0.59
CA HIS A 26 6.66 -1.62 1.09
C HIS A 26 5.35 -2.15 1.69
N ASP A 27 5.29 -2.25 3.02
CA ASP A 27 4.02 -2.48 3.73
C ASP A 27 3.12 -1.25 3.55
N LEU A 28 2.15 -1.36 2.63
CA LEU A 28 1.18 -0.29 2.33
C LEU A 28 -0.08 -0.39 3.21
N GLY A 29 -0.21 -1.41 4.07
CA GLY A 29 -1.37 -1.59 4.94
C GLY A 29 -2.67 -1.97 4.23
N ILE A 30 -2.62 -2.26 2.92
CA ILE A 30 -3.80 -2.61 2.10
C ILE A 30 -4.43 -3.93 2.59
N GLU A 31 -3.62 -4.85 3.12
CA GLU A 31 -4.03 -6.14 3.67
C GLU A 31 -4.97 -6.03 4.89
N LYS A 32 -4.99 -4.88 5.56
CA LYS A 32 -5.86 -4.62 6.71
C LYS A 32 -7.20 -3.99 6.30
N THR A 33 -7.44 -3.78 5.00
CA THR A 33 -8.68 -3.16 4.50
C THR A 33 -9.91 -3.98 4.92
N GLN A 34 -10.94 -3.28 5.38
CA GLN A 34 -12.21 -3.87 5.82
C GLN A 34 -13.40 -3.41 4.98
N LYS A 35 -13.25 -2.27 4.28
CA LYS A 35 -14.23 -1.79 3.30
C LYS A 35 -13.52 -1.03 2.20
N VAL A 36 -14.03 -1.17 0.98
CA VAL A 36 -13.58 -0.38 -0.18
C VAL A 36 -14.79 0.33 -0.78
N GLU A 37 -14.69 1.63 -1.00
CA GLU A 37 -15.67 2.41 -1.77
C GLU A 37 -15.05 2.83 -3.09
N VAL A 38 -15.78 2.61 -4.19
CA VAL A 38 -15.36 2.95 -5.54
C VAL A 38 -16.21 4.10 -6.06
N SER A 39 -15.60 5.15 -6.56
CA SER A 39 -16.27 6.26 -7.25
C SER A 39 -15.57 6.61 -8.56
N SER A 40 -16.27 7.36 -9.42
CA SER A 40 -15.64 7.98 -10.59
C SER A 40 -14.78 9.14 -10.15
N ALA A 41 -13.61 9.32 -10.77
CA ALA A 41 -12.79 10.50 -10.54
C ALA A 41 -13.50 11.80 -10.98
N GLU A 42 -14.41 11.72 -11.96
CA GLU A 42 -15.20 12.87 -12.43
C GLU A 42 -16.31 13.24 -11.44
N ASN A 43 -16.80 12.28 -10.64
CA ASN A 43 -17.78 12.53 -9.58
C ASN A 43 -17.45 11.72 -8.32
N PRO A 44 -16.47 12.17 -7.50
CA PRO A 44 -15.98 11.41 -6.36
C PRO A 44 -17.01 11.18 -5.25
N ASN A 45 -18.10 11.95 -5.25
CA ASN A 45 -19.19 11.86 -4.28
C ASN A 45 -20.25 10.82 -4.66
N SER A 46 -20.23 10.33 -5.91
CA SER A 46 -21.14 9.27 -6.36
C SER A 46 -20.45 7.92 -6.23
N ILE A 47 -20.87 7.15 -5.22
CA ILE A 47 -20.37 5.80 -5.00
C ILE A 47 -20.96 4.87 -6.05
N LEU A 48 -20.09 4.24 -6.83
CA LEU A 48 -20.44 3.27 -7.86
C LEU A 48 -20.52 1.85 -7.30
N LYS A 49 -19.64 1.51 -6.36
CA LYS A 49 -19.55 0.18 -5.75
C LYS A 49 -19.01 0.25 -4.33
N ILE A 50 -19.48 -0.64 -3.47
CA ILE A 50 -18.97 -0.85 -2.12
C ILE A 50 -18.63 -2.32 -1.97
N PHE A 51 -17.46 -2.61 -1.42
CA PHE A 51 -17.07 -3.93 -0.94
C PHE A 51 -16.97 -3.83 0.58
N ASN A 52 -17.81 -4.57 1.31
CA ASN A 52 -17.85 -4.57 2.77
C ASN A 52 -18.04 -5.97 3.37
N GLU A 53 -18.25 -6.98 2.53
CA GLU A 53 -18.23 -8.39 2.93
C GLU A 53 -16.79 -8.92 2.94
N GLN A 54 -16.47 -9.77 3.91
CA GLN A 54 -15.10 -10.24 4.14
C GLN A 54 -14.49 -10.91 2.91
N ASP A 55 -15.25 -11.77 2.23
CA ASP A 55 -14.76 -12.52 1.06
C ASP A 55 -14.50 -11.57 -0.12
N GLU A 56 -15.37 -10.58 -0.33
CA GLU A 56 -15.21 -9.59 -1.40
C GLU A 56 -13.98 -8.70 -1.19
N VAL A 57 -13.79 -8.23 0.04
CA VAL A 57 -12.64 -7.41 0.41
C VAL A 57 -11.34 -8.22 0.31
N THR A 58 -11.37 -9.48 0.76
CA THR A 58 -10.23 -10.39 0.64
C THR A 58 -9.88 -10.66 -0.83
N GLU A 59 -10.89 -10.90 -1.67
CA GLU A 59 -10.68 -11.08 -3.11
C GLU A 59 -10.09 -9.80 -3.74
N PHE A 60 -10.63 -8.63 -3.41
CA PHE A 60 -10.09 -7.35 -3.87
C PHE A 60 -8.61 -7.21 -3.50
N VAL A 61 -8.26 -7.35 -2.21
CA VAL A 61 -6.88 -7.22 -1.71
C VAL A 61 -5.95 -8.20 -2.42
N ASN A 62 -6.34 -9.46 -2.56
CA ASN A 62 -5.53 -10.49 -3.22
C ASN A 62 -5.30 -10.18 -4.71
N ARG A 63 -6.32 -9.64 -5.39
CA ARG A 63 -6.20 -9.24 -6.80
C ARG A 63 -5.32 -8.02 -7.02
N MET A 64 -5.09 -7.20 -5.99
CA MET A 64 -4.21 -6.02 -6.11
C MET A 64 -2.74 -6.38 -6.30
N LYS A 65 -2.28 -7.55 -5.82
CA LYS A 65 -0.88 -8.02 -5.96
C LYS A 65 0.16 -6.95 -5.62
N VAL A 66 -0.01 -6.35 -4.44
CA VAL A 66 0.75 -5.17 -3.99
C VAL A 66 2.27 -5.43 -3.98
N ASP A 67 2.67 -6.67 -3.70
CA ASP A 67 4.06 -7.16 -3.75
C ASP A 67 4.72 -6.99 -5.13
N GLN A 68 3.93 -6.86 -6.19
CA GLN A 68 4.42 -6.72 -7.57
C GLN A 68 4.38 -5.28 -8.07
N TRP A 69 3.97 -4.33 -7.23
CA TRP A 69 3.95 -2.92 -7.60
C TRP A 69 5.36 -2.36 -7.63
N LYS A 70 5.62 -1.51 -8.62
CA LYS A 70 6.92 -0.85 -8.77
C LYS A 70 6.75 0.63 -8.58
N ILE A 71 7.49 1.22 -7.64
CA ILE A 71 7.54 2.68 -7.48
C ILE A 71 7.90 3.30 -8.83
N SER A 72 7.21 4.38 -9.16
CA SER A 72 7.38 5.13 -10.39
C SER A 72 7.57 6.60 -10.02
N ASP A 73 8.65 7.22 -10.52
CA ASP A 73 8.83 8.67 -10.44
C ASP A 73 8.01 9.41 -11.52
N VAL A 74 7.36 8.66 -12.41
CA VAL A 74 6.47 9.22 -13.42
C VAL A 74 5.15 9.58 -12.75
N SER A 75 4.95 10.87 -12.50
CA SER A 75 3.63 11.38 -12.19
C SER A 75 2.77 11.30 -13.46
N PRO A 76 1.69 10.49 -13.47
CA PRO A 76 0.87 10.37 -14.65
C PRO A 76 0.13 11.70 -14.89
N ASN A 77 0.55 12.45 -15.92
CA ASN A 77 -0.28 13.51 -16.51
C ASN A 77 -1.40 12.87 -17.34
N LEU A 78 -2.24 12.10 -16.67
CA LEU A 78 -3.26 11.24 -17.27
C LEU A 78 -4.61 11.55 -16.65
N ASP A 79 -5.66 11.32 -17.43
CA ASP A 79 -7.04 11.51 -16.97
C ASP A 79 -7.37 10.46 -15.90
N ALA A 80 -7.65 10.93 -14.69
CA ALA A 80 -8.12 10.07 -13.61
C ALA A 80 -9.43 9.38 -14.00
N ASN A 81 -9.58 8.11 -13.63
CA ASN A 81 -10.69 7.25 -14.02
C ASN A 81 -11.57 6.87 -12.81
N LYS A 82 -11.02 6.06 -11.90
CA LYS A 82 -11.71 5.61 -10.69
C LYS A 82 -10.89 5.96 -9.45
N VAL A 83 -11.61 6.14 -8.35
CA VAL A 83 -11.06 6.37 -7.02
C VAL A 83 -11.55 5.24 -6.11
N TYR A 84 -10.61 4.57 -5.46
CA TYR A 84 -10.89 3.50 -4.49
C TYR A 84 -10.47 4.00 -3.11
N LYS A 85 -11.43 4.18 -2.21
CA LYS A 85 -11.17 4.57 -0.81
C LYS A 85 -11.15 3.31 0.05
N LEU A 86 -10.05 3.11 0.78
CA LEU A 86 -9.84 1.96 1.64
C LEU A 86 -10.10 2.38 3.08
N TYR A 87 -10.87 1.56 3.79
CA TYR A 87 -11.27 1.83 5.16
C TYR A 87 -10.85 0.71 6.10
N GLN A 88 -10.42 1.09 7.29
CA GLN A 88 -9.99 0.20 8.35
C GLN A 88 -10.42 0.78 9.71
N ALA A 89 -10.72 -0.10 10.67
CA ALA A 89 -10.89 0.28 12.07
C ALA A 89 -9.56 0.63 12.74
N ASP A 90 -9.59 1.56 13.67
CA ASP A 90 -8.42 1.91 14.46
C ASP A 90 -7.89 0.70 15.26
N THR A 91 -6.58 0.59 15.34
CA THR A 91 -5.94 -0.38 16.23
C THR A 91 -6.11 0.05 17.68
N ILE A 92 -6.66 -0.83 18.52
CA ILE A 92 -6.72 -0.61 19.96
C ILE A 92 -5.32 -0.75 20.52
N THR A 93 -4.75 0.33 21.06
CA THR A 93 -3.42 0.28 21.67
C THR A 93 -3.49 -0.38 23.05
N LEU A 94 -2.40 -1.03 23.45
CA LEU A 94 -2.33 -1.71 24.74
C LEU A 94 -2.48 -0.67 25.88
N GLY A 95 -3.55 -0.77 26.66
CA GLY A 95 -3.86 0.14 27.77
C GLY A 95 -5.01 1.12 27.49
N GLU A 96 -5.53 1.19 26.27
CA GLU A 96 -6.76 1.93 25.98
C GLU A 96 -8.01 1.12 26.35
N SER A 97 -9.02 1.80 26.91
CA SER A 97 -10.30 1.17 27.20
C SER A 97 -11.07 0.87 25.90
N ASN A 98 -11.59 -0.35 25.78
CA ASN A 98 -12.32 -0.85 24.61
C ASN A 98 -13.75 -0.26 24.48
N ASN A 99 -13.98 0.96 25.00
CA ASN A 99 -15.30 1.60 25.03
C ASN A 99 -15.57 2.50 23.82
N ARG A 100 -14.65 2.56 22.84
CA ARG A 100 -14.88 3.29 21.58
C ARG A 100 -15.61 2.39 20.59
N GLU A 101 -16.68 2.90 19.99
CA GLU A 101 -17.28 2.26 18.83
C GLU A 101 -16.20 2.05 17.76
N ARG A 102 -16.11 0.84 17.21
CA ARG A 102 -15.17 0.51 16.13
C ARG A 102 -15.62 1.17 14.83
N LYS A 103 -15.34 2.47 14.71
CA LYS A 103 -15.60 3.24 13.51
C LYS A 103 -14.56 2.89 12.44
N LEU A 104 -15.03 2.69 11.21
CA LEU A 104 -14.17 2.56 10.04
C LEU A 104 -13.71 3.95 9.59
N ASN A 105 -12.40 4.14 9.51
CA ASN A 105 -11.77 5.37 9.05
C ASN A 105 -11.14 5.13 7.67
N GLN A 106 -11.17 6.14 6.81
CA GLN A 106 -10.44 6.07 5.53
C GLN A 106 -8.94 6.13 5.83
N THR A 107 -8.19 5.11 5.44
CA THR A 107 -6.75 5.00 5.67
C THR A 107 -5.94 5.27 4.42
N ALA A 108 -6.49 4.92 3.25
CA ALA A 108 -5.83 5.12 1.97
C ALA A 108 -6.81 5.36 0.81
N GLU A 109 -6.25 5.82 -0.30
CA GLU A 109 -6.93 6.05 -1.57
C GLU A 109 -6.05 5.53 -2.72
N ILE A 110 -6.65 4.81 -3.67
CA ILE A 110 -6.01 4.43 -4.94
C ILE A 110 -6.73 5.18 -6.06
N VAL A 111 -5.97 5.93 -6.84
CA VAL A 111 -6.45 6.63 -8.03
C VAL A 111 -5.94 5.90 -9.26
N THR A 112 -6.85 5.50 -10.15
CA THR A 112 -6.52 4.89 -11.45
C THR A 112 -6.66 5.90 -12.57
N TYR A 113 -6.03 5.62 -13.70
CA TYR A 113 -6.00 6.51 -14.86
C TYR A 113 -6.50 5.79 -16.12
N LYS A 114 -7.12 6.53 -17.04
CA LYS A 114 -7.66 5.95 -18.28
C LYS A 114 -6.52 5.35 -19.12
N LYS A 115 -6.64 4.07 -19.49
CA LYS A 115 -5.70 3.33 -20.37
C LYS A 115 -4.24 3.39 -19.90
N SER A 116 -4.02 3.17 -18.61
CA SER A 116 -2.70 3.34 -17.99
C SER A 116 -2.41 2.24 -16.97
N PRO A 117 -1.18 1.68 -16.96
CA PRO A 117 -0.72 0.73 -15.95
C PRO A 117 -0.16 1.45 -14.71
N TYR A 118 -0.44 2.74 -14.54
CA TYR A 118 0.00 3.51 -13.38
C TYR A 118 -1.19 3.82 -12.47
N ILE A 119 -0.93 3.84 -11.17
CA ILE A 119 -1.86 4.28 -10.13
C ILE A 119 -1.15 5.24 -9.19
N THR A 120 -1.93 6.09 -8.52
CA THR A 120 -1.45 6.84 -7.38
C THR A 120 -2.04 6.23 -6.12
N PHE A 121 -1.19 5.83 -5.19
CA PHE A 121 -1.57 5.40 -3.85
C PHE A 121 -1.34 6.54 -2.87
N ARG A 122 -2.38 6.92 -2.13
CA ARG A 122 -2.36 8.02 -1.17
C ARG A 122 -2.77 7.54 0.20
N THR A 123 -2.06 8.03 1.20
CA THR A 123 -2.47 8.00 2.61
C THR A 123 -2.65 9.44 3.05
N ASN A 124 -3.01 9.66 4.31
CA ASN A 124 -3.11 11.02 4.88
C ASN A 124 -1.77 11.79 4.88
N HIS A 125 -0.64 11.10 4.74
CA HIS A 125 0.69 11.71 4.88
C HIS A 125 1.58 11.54 3.65
N LEU A 126 1.35 10.50 2.85
CA LEU A 126 2.23 10.10 1.76
C LEU A 126 1.43 9.86 0.48
N SER A 127 2.02 10.21 -0.66
CA SER A 127 1.49 9.93 -1.99
C SER A 127 2.60 9.33 -2.82
N PHE A 128 2.35 8.18 -3.43
CA PHE A 128 3.30 7.46 -4.27
C PHE A 128 2.64 7.03 -5.57
N ASP A 129 3.39 7.15 -6.66
CA ASP A 129 2.98 6.62 -7.95
C ASP A 129 3.59 5.24 -8.14
N PHE A 130 2.77 4.29 -8.58
CA PHE A 130 3.18 2.91 -8.81
C PHE A 130 2.81 2.48 -10.22
N LYS A 131 3.70 1.72 -10.85
CA LYS A 131 3.36 0.88 -11.99
C LYS A 131 2.85 -0.47 -11.48
N ILE A 132 1.66 -0.85 -11.93
CA ILE A 132 1.00 -2.10 -11.54
C ILE A 132 1.13 -3.19 -12.62
N PRO A 133 1.01 -4.47 -12.25
CA PRO A 133 0.91 -5.58 -13.19
C PRO A 133 -0.33 -5.47 -14.10
N LYS A 134 -0.24 -6.09 -15.29
CA LYS A 134 -1.29 -6.03 -16.33
C LYS A 134 -2.63 -6.62 -15.88
N ASP A 135 -2.60 -7.71 -15.12
CA ASP A 135 -3.80 -8.35 -14.59
C ASP A 135 -4.49 -7.48 -13.52
N VAL A 136 -3.73 -6.70 -12.75
CA VAL A 136 -4.28 -5.69 -11.84
C VAL A 136 -4.91 -4.54 -12.64
N GLU A 137 -4.23 -4.06 -13.68
CA GLU A 137 -4.75 -3.02 -14.59
C GLU A 137 -6.09 -3.45 -15.23
N GLU A 138 -6.16 -4.68 -15.75
CA GLU A 138 -7.37 -5.26 -16.34
C GLU A 138 -8.49 -5.39 -15.30
N TYR A 139 -8.17 -5.81 -14.07
CA TYR A 139 -9.14 -5.89 -12.97
C TYR A 139 -9.74 -4.52 -12.61
N LEU A 140 -8.89 -3.50 -12.48
CA LEU A 140 -9.31 -2.14 -12.09
C LEU A 140 -10.03 -1.37 -13.21
N SER A 141 -9.83 -1.79 -14.46
CA SER A 141 -10.46 -1.19 -15.64
C SER A 141 -11.92 -1.63 -15.84
N ASN A 142 -12.32 -2.78 -15.28
CA ASN A 142 -13.71 -3.27 -15.27
C ASN A 142 -14.54 -2.52 -14.23
#